data_AF-A0A1J5CAP9-F1
#
_entry.id   AF-A0A1J5CAP9-F1
#
_cell.length_a   1.000
_cell.length_b   1.000
_cell.length_c   1.000
_cell.angle_alpha   90.00
_cell.angle_beta   90.00
_cell.angle_gamma   90.00
#
_symmetry.space_group_name_H-M   'P 1'
#
loop_
_entity.id
_entity.type
_entity.pdbx_description
1 polymer ?
#
loop_
_entity_poly.entity_id
_entity_poly.type
_entity_poly.pdbx_seq_one_letter_code
_entity_poly.pdbx_strand_id
1 'polypeptide(L)'
;MMAVSVVVIIRSRNLFGVIVLGGIYSFLMATVLVAMDAVDVAMTEAAVGAGISTVLLLGALYLCKSEEGRAPSKPLVPLLVSVSVAGMLMYGTFGLPEFSDPHAPIHEHVVPRYLHEIQQEVDVPNVVTAVLASYRGYDTLGETTVVFTAGAGVIALLRRRRKNRTP
;
A
#
# COMPACT_ATOMS: atom_id res chain seq x y z
N MET A 1 -18.82 -1.91 -2.77
CA MET A 1 -18.05 -1.35 -3.91
C MET A 1 -16.68 -1.99 -4.05
N MET A 2 -15.80 -1.94 -3.04
CA MET A 2 -14.45 -2.51 -3.14
C MET A 2 -14.40 -4.01 -3.48
N ALA A 3 -15.24 -4.84 -2.84
CA ALA A 3 -15.32 -6.27 -3.16
C ALA A 3 -15.73 -6.52 -4.63
N VAL A 4 -16.60 -5.67 -5.18
CA VAL A 4 -16.99 -5.74 -6.59
C VAL A 4 -15.79 -5.40 -7.48
N SER A 5 -15.04 -4.33 -7.16
CA SER A 5 -13.82 -3.98 -7.90
C SER A 5 -12.82 -5.14 -7.93
N VAL A 6 -12.60 -5.81 -6.80
CA VAL A 6 -11.71 -6.99 -6.72
C VAL A 6 -12.21 -8.13 -7.61
N VAL A 7 -13.50 -8.46 -7.55
CA VAL A 7 -14.08 -9.51 -8.40
C VAL A 7 -13.92 -9.18 -9.88
N VAL A 8 -14.13 -7.93 -10.28
CA VAL A 8 -13.96 -7.49 -11.67
C VAL A 8 -12.48 -7.54 -12.08
N ILE A 9 -11.55 -7.11 -11.22
CA ILE A 9 -10.11 -7.20 -11.47
C ILE A 9 -9.69 -8.65 -11.76
N ILE A 10 -10.11 -9.60 -10.91
CA ILE A 10 -9.76 -11.02 -11.06
C ILE A 10 -10.30 -11.62 -12.36
N ARG A 11 -11.41 -11.08 -12.89
CA ARG A 11 -12.06 -11.57 -14.13
C ARG A 11 -11.58 -10.84 -15.38
N SER A 12 -10.89 -9.71 -15.23
CA SER A 12 -10.43 -8.89 -16.36
C SER A 12 -9.14 -9.45 -16.94
N ARG A 13 -9.13 -9.67 -18.25
CA ARG A 13 -7.92 -10.05 -19.02
C ARG A 13 -7.18 -8.85 -19.59
N ASN A 14 -7.86 -7.71 -19.64
CA ASN A 14 -7.31 -6.46 -20.11
C ASN A 14 -6.57 -5.77 -18.96
N LEU A 15 -5.24 -5.67 -19.10
CA LEU A 15 -4.35 -5.12 -18.09
C LEU A 15 -4.50 -3.61 -17.91
N PHE A 16 -4.88 -2.87 -18.96
CA PHE A 16 -5.24 -1.45 -18.80
C PHE A 16 -6.45 -1.31 -17.86
N GLY A 17 -7.48 -2.13 -18.08
CA GLY A 17 -8.65 -2.18 -17.20
C GLY A 17 -8.30 -2.58 -15.77
N VAL A 18 -7.41 -3.56 -15.58
CA VAL A 18 -6.91 -3.96 -14.26
C VAL A 18 -6.20 -2.81 -13.55
N ILE A 19 -5.35 -2.05 -14.24
CA ILE A 19 -4.63 -0.92 -13.65
C ILE A 19 -5.60 0.19 -13.23
N VAL A 20 -6.56 0.55 -14.09
CA VAL A 20 -7.57 1.58 -13.76
C VAL A 20 -8.45 1.14 -12.58
N LEU A 21 -8.91 -0.11 -12.58
CA LEU A 21 -9.71 -0.65 -11.47
C LEU A 21 -8.91 -0.75 -10.17
N GLY A 22 -7.61 -1.06 -10.25
CA GLY A 22 -6.70 -1.04 -9.12
C GLY A 22 -6.56 0.37 -8.52
N GLY A 23 -6.41 1.40 -9.36
CA GLY A 23 -6.41 2.79 -8.92
C GLY A 23 -7.73 3.20 -8.24
N ILE A 24 -8.88 2.78 -8.80
CA ILE A 24 -10.19 2.99 -8.18
C ILE A 24 -10.28 2.28 -6.82
N TYR A 25 -9.80 1.05 -6.72
CA TYR A 25 -9.77 0.31 -5.45
C TYR A 25 -8.97 1.07 -4.38
N SER A 26 -7.76 1.53 -4.71
CA SER A 26 -6.93 2.32 -3.78
C SER A 26 -7.60 3.64 -3.39
N PHE A 27 -8.23 4.33 -4.34
CA PHE A 27 -8.97 5.56 -4.04
C PHE A 27 -10.16 5.30 -3.10
N LEU A 28 -10.90 4.21 -3.30
CA LEU A 28 -11.95 3.78 -2.39
C LEU A 28 -11.40 3.37 -1.01
N MET A 29 -10.22 2.76 -0.94
CA MET A 29 -9.58 2.46 0.34
C MET A 29 -9.21 3.74 1.09
N ALA A 30 -8.72 4.77 0.39
CA ALA A 30 -8.44 6.07 0.98
C ALA A 30 -9.70 6.70 1.62
N THR A 31 -10.88 6.56 1.01
CA THR A 31 -12.12 7.07 1.63
C THR A 31 -12.51 6.29 2.89
N VAL A 32 -12.25 4.99 2.94
CA VAL A 32 -12.42 4.19 4.18
C VAL A 32 -11.46 4.68 5.27
N LEU A 33 -10.20 4.98 4.93
CA LEU A 33 -9.23 5.52 5.89
C LEU A 33 -9.65 6.89 6.43
N VAL A 34 -10.17 7.78 5.58
CA VAL A 34 -10.76 9.06 6.04
C VAL A 34 -11.94 8.81 6.99
N ALA A 35 -12.81 7.84 6.67
CA ALA A 35 -13.94 7.51 7.53
C ALA A 35 -13.52 6.90 8.89
N MET A 36 -12.28 6.41 9.02
CA MET A 36 -11.68 5.93 10.27
C MET A 36 -10.80 6.99 10.95
N ASP A 37 -10.94 8.27 10.60
CA ASP A 37 -10.14 9.39 11.10
C ASP A 37 -8.62 9.28 10.85
N ALA A 38 -8.21 8.44 9.90
CA ALA A 38 -6.82 8.23 9.51
C ALA A 38 -6.45 9.07 8.28
N VAL A 39 -6.60 10.40 8.38
CA VAL A 39 -6.46 11.32 7.23
C VAL A 39 -5.07 11.31 6.59
N ASP A 40 -4.00 11.28 7.39
CA ASP A 40 -2.63 11.28 6.86
C ASP A 40 -2.33 9.98 6.09
N VAL A 41 -2.80 8.85 6.60
CA VAL A 41 -2.70 7.55 5.91
C VAL A 41 -3.52 7.56 4.63
N ALA A 42 -4.74 8.11 4.66
CA ALA A 42 -5.59 8.25 3.49
C ALA A 42 -4.95 9.10 2.38
N MET A 43 -4.28 10.20 2.73
CA MET A 43 -3.56 11.03 1.78
C MET A 43 -2.42 10.24 1.10
N THR A 44 -1.68 9.44 1.86
CA THR A 44 -0.61 8.60 1.30
C THR A 44 -1.15 7.49 0.39
N GLU A 45 -2.27 6.86 0.74
CA GLU A 45 -2.91 5.83 -0.09
C GLU A 45 -3.45 6.43 -1.40
N ALA A 46 -4.07 7.62 -1.33
CA ALA A 46 -4.54 8.32 -2.52
C ALA A 46 -3.38 8.75 -3.43
N ALA A 47 -2.30 9.30 -2.86
CA ALA A 47 -1.17 9.78 -3.63
C ALA A 47 -0.33 8.64 -4.23
N VAL A 48 -0.01 7.62 -3.44
CA VAL A 48 0.91 6.54 -3.85
C VAL A 48 0.14 5.39 -4.51
N GLY A 49 -0.91 4.88 -3.85
CA GLY A 49 -1.71 3.74 -4.31
C GLY A 49 -2.51 4.10 -5.56
N ALA A 50 -3.37 5.11 -5.48
CA ALA A 50 -4.19 5.52 -6.62
C ALA A 50 -3.42 6.38 -7.64
N GLY A 51 -2.50 7.24 -7.19
CA GLY A 51 -1.75 8.17 -8.05
C GLY A 51 -0.52 7.54 -8.72
N ILE A 52 0.61 7.51 -8.01
CA ILE A 52 1.93 7.17 -8.58
C ILE A 52 1.96 5.74 -9.13
N SER A 53 1.40 4.75 -8.41
CA SER A 53 1.38 3.35 -8.85
C SER A 53 0.66 3.18 -10.18
N THR A 54 -0.50 3.83 -10.36
CA THR A 54 -1.25 3.82 -11.62
C THR A 54 -0.40 4.38 -12.76
N VAL A 55 0.28 5.51 -12.57
CA VAL A 55 1.15 6.12 -13.59
C VAL A 55 2.31 5.19 -13.96
N LEU A 56 2.98 4.60 -12.96
CA LEU A 56 4.09 3.69 -13.17
C LEU A 56 3.66 2.41 -13.89
N LEU A 57 2.52 1.82 -13.51
CA LEU A 57 1.99 0.62 -14.14
C LEU A 57 1.51 0.88 -15.57
N LEU A 58 0.91 2.04 -15.85
CA LEU A 58 0.59 2.46 -17.22
C LEU A 58 1.87 2.67 -18.06
N GLY A 59 2.90 3.27 -17.47
CA GLY A 59 4.22 3.40 -18.09
C GLY A 59 4.88 2.05 -18.40
N ALA A 60 4.75 1.07 -17.50
CA ALA A 60 5.19 -0.30 -17.74
C ALA A 60 4.33 -1.00 -18.82
N LEU A 61 3.03 -0.76 -18.82
CA LEU A 61 2.09 -1.31 -19.80
C LEU A 61 2.43 -0.84 -21.22
N TYR A 62 2.87 0.40 -21.39
CA TYR A 62 3.35 0.92 -22.67
C TYR A 62 4.50 0.09 -23.27
N LEU A 63 5.29 -0.58 -22.42
CA LEU A 63 6.40 -1.45 -22.83
C LEU A 63 6.00 -2.94 -22.90
N CYS A 64 4.75 -3.27 -22.56
CA CYS A 64 4.24 -4.63 -22.44
C CYS A 64 3.02 -4.85 -23.35
N LYS A 65 2.52 -6.09 -23.43
CA LYS A 65 1.22 -6.37 -24.08
C LYS A 65 0.10 -6.02 -23.12
N SER A 66 -1.01 -5.48 -23.64
CA SER A 66 -2.17 -5.08 -22.83
C SER A 66 -3.11 -6.22 -22.41
N GLU A 67 -2.92 -7.41 -22.97
CA GLU A 67 -3.70 -8.59 -22.66
C GLU A 67 -2.88 -9.59 -21.84
N GLU A 68 -3.54 -10.21 -20.87
CA GLU A 68 -2.96 -11.25 -20.01
C GLU A 68 -2.36 -12.41 -20.83
N GLY A 69 -1.20 -12.91 -20.40
CA GLY A 69 -0.60 -14.12 -20.97
C GLY A 69 -1.48 -15.36 -20.74
N ARG A 70 -1.28 -16.40 -21.57
CA ARG A 70 -1.99 -17.67 -21.37
C ARG A 70 -1.55 -18.30 -20.03
N ALA A 71 -2.49 -18.41 -19.10
CA ALA A 71 -2.28 -19.11 -17.84
C ALA A 71 -1.95 -20.61 -18.08
N PRO A 72 -1.18 -21.25 -17.18
CA PRO A 72 -1.02 -22.70 -17.20
C PRO A 72 -2.38 -23.39 -17.08
N SER A 73 -2.52 -24.58 -17.70
CA SER A 73 -3.80 -25.26 -17.91
C SER A 73 -4.56 -25.63 -16.63
N LYS A 74 -3.90 -25.63 -15.45
CA LYS A 74 -4.52 -25.89 -14.15
C LYS A 74 -3.89 -24.99 -13.06
N PRO A 75 -4.45 -23.81 -12.78
CA PRO A 75 -3.94 -22.89 -11.74
C PRO A 75 -4.35 -23.32 -10.32
N LEU A 76 -4.43 -24.63 -10.05
CA LEU A 76 -4.96 -25.17 -8.80
C LEU A 76 -4.02 -24.92 -7.62
N VAL A 77 -2.70 -25.03 -7.84
CA VAL A 77 -1.68 -24.72 -6.83
C VAL A 77 -1.68 -23.23 -6.47
N PRO A 78 -1.57 -22.28 -7.43
CA PRO A 78 -1.69 -20.85 -7.12
C PRO A 78 -2.98 -20.50 -6.39
N LEU A 79 -4.11 -21.07 -6.80
CA LEU A 79 -5.40 -20.83 -6.17
C LEU A 79 -5.43 -21.34 -4.71
N LEU A 80 -4.96 -22.56 -4.46
CA LEU A 80 -4.88 -23.11 -3.11
C LEU A 80 -3.99 -22.25 -2.21
N VAL A 81 -2.84 -21.79 -2.71
CA VAL A 81 -1.95 -20.90 -1.97
C VAL A 81 -2.67 -19.60 -1.63
N SER A 82 -3.27 -18.90 -2.61
CA SER A 82 -3.99 -17.65 -2.36
C SER A 82 -5.14 -17.80 -1.36
N VAL A 83 -5.95 -18.86 -1.48
CA VAL A 83 -7.05 -19.13 -0.55
C VAL A 83 -6.54 -19.47 0.84
N SER A 84 -5.47 -20.26 0.95
CA SER A 84 -4.86 -20.59 2.24
C SER A 84 -4.30 -19.36 2.95
N VAL A 85 -3.61 -18.47 2.22
CA VAL A 85 -3.09 -17.20 2.75
C VAL A 85 -4.24 -16.29 3.18
N ALA A 86 -5.28 -16.16 2.35
CA ALA A 86 -6.47 -15.38 2.71
C ALA A 86 -7.14 -15.93 3.98
N GLY A 87 -7.30 -17.26 4.08
CA GLY A 87 -7.84 -17.94 5.26
C GLY A 87 -7.00 -17.71 6.51
N MET A 88 -5.66 -17.80 6.39
CA MET A 88 -4.73 -17.54 7.49
C MET A 88 -4.80 -16.08 7.96
N LEU A 89 -4.85 -15.12 7.04
CA LEU A 89 -4.99 -13.71 7.38
C LEU A 89 -6.33 -13.43 8.07
N MET A 90 -7.44 -13.95 7.55
CA MET A 90 -8.75 -13.84 8.19
C MET A 90 -8.76 -14.49 9.58
N TYR A 91 -8.13 -15.65 9.74
CA TYR A 91 -8.00 -16.28 11.05
C TYR A 91 -7.23 -15.39 12.04
N GLY A 92 -6.15 -14.74 11.58
CA GLY A 92 -5.39 -13.78 12.37
C GLY A 92 -6.22 -12.58 12.84
N THR A 93 -7.23 -12.15 12.07
CA THR A 93 -8.09 -11.03 12.47
C THR A 93 -8.98 -11.34 13.67
N PHE A 94 -9.30 -12.60 13.95
CA PHE A 94 -10.07 -12.97 15.14
C PHE A 94 -9.31 -12.77 16.45
N GLY A 95 -7.98 -12.65 16.40
CA GLY A 95 -7.16 -12.33 17.56
C GLY A 95 -6.97 -10.83 17.81
N LEU A 96 -7.50 -9.98 16.93
CA LEU A 96 -7.41 -8.53 17.10
C LEU A 96 -8.51 -8.02 18.03
N PRO A 97 -8.28 -6.92 18.77
CA PRO A 97 -9.34 -6.24 19.52
C PRO A 97 -10.52 -5.87 18.62
N GLU A 98 -11.71 -5.84 19.21
CA GLU A 98 -12.90 -5.39 18.49
C GLU A 98 -12.76 -3.93 18.05
N PHE A 99 -13.47 -3.59 16.98
CA PHE A 99 -13.48 -2.22 16.50
C PHE A 99 -14.04 -1.28 17.59
N SER A 100 -13.29 -0.21 17.88
CA SER A 100 -13.62 0.77 18.93
C SER A 100 -13.62 0.23 20.37
N ASP A 101 -12.95 -0.89 20.65
CA ASP A 101 -12.76 -1.38 22.02
C ASP A 101 -11.92 -0.39 22.87
N PRO A 102 -12.47 0.24 23.93
CA PRO A 102 -11.73 1.15 24.79
C PRO A 102 -10.60 0.49 25.57
N HIS A 103 -10.64 -0.83 25.73
CA HIS A 103 -9.63 -1.64 26.43
C HIS A 103 -8.58 -2.23 25.48
N ALA A 104 -8.58 -1.82 24.20
CA ALA A 104 -7.53 -2.25 23.29
C ALA A 104 -6.14 -1.80 23.82
N PRO A 105 -5.09 -2.64 23.71
CA PRO A 105 -3.77 -2.35 24.28
C PRO A 105 -3.15 -1.00 23.88
N ILE A 106 -3.53 -0.49 22.70
CA ILE A 106 -3.08 0.83 22.21
C ILE A 106 -3.59 1.98 23.09
N HIS A 107 -4.81 1.86 23.64
CA HIS A 107 -5.47 2.90 24.44
C HIS A 107 -4.99 2.92 25.89
N GLU A 108 -4.40 1.84 26.39
CA GLU A 108 -3.96 1.75 27.78
C GLU A 108 -2.57 2.36 28.02
N HIS A 109 -1.68 2.32 27.02
CA HIS A 109 -0.28 2.69 27.23
C HIS A 109 0.23 3.77 26.27
N VAL A 110 0.20 3.50 24.97
CA VAL A 110 0.94 4.31 23.98
C VAL A 110 0.19 5.57 23.59
N VAL A 111 -1.12 5.45 23.35
CA VAL A 111 -1.96 6.60 22.94
C VAL A 111 -2.03 7.69 24.02
N PRO A 112 -2.25 7.39 25.31
CA PRO A 112 -2.28 8.42 26.36
C PRO A 112 -0.95 9.20 26.45
N ARG A 113 0.19 8.50 26.35
CA ARG A 113 1.52 9.12 26.34
C ARG A 113 1.65 10.13 25.20
N TYR A 114 1.30 9.73 23.99
CA TYR A 114 1.36 10.61 22.83
C TYR A 114 0.39 11.79 22.95
N LEU A 115 -0.86 11.57 23.33
CA LEU A 115 -1.86 12.65 23.38
C LEU A 115 -1.56 13.70 24.47
N HIS A 116 -1.00 13.30 25.61
CA HIS A 116 -0.74 14.23 26.70
C HIS A 116 0.63 14.91 26.64
N GLU A 117 1.66 14.21 26.16
CA GLU A 117 3.05 14.67 26.30
C GLU A 117 3.62 15.29 25.03
N ILE A 118 3.03 15.01 23.84
CA ILE A 118 3.48 15.60 22.57
C ILE A 118 3.54 17.12 22.62
N GLN A 119 2.51 17.78 23.16
CA GLN A 119 2.45 19.25 23.19
C GLN A 119 3.55 19.88 24.05
N GLN A 120 4.13 19.12 24.98
CA GLN A 120 5.18 19.60 25.88
C GLN A 120 6.58 19.26 25.35
N GLU A 121 6.72 18.16 24.59
CA GLU A 121 8.00 17.66 24.09
C GLU A 121 8.31 18.12 22.65
N VAL A 122 7.28 18.38 21.82
CA VAL A 122 7.41 18.64 20.39
C VAL A 122 6.46 19.78 19.96
N ASP A 123 7.01 20.83 19.36
CA ASP A 123 6.24 21.97 18.85
C ASP A 123 5.61 21.68 17.47
N VAL A 124 4.88 20.58 17.36
CA VAL A 124 4.19 20.15 16.14
C VAL A 124 2.74 19.79 16.48
N PRO A 125 1.74 20.46 15.88
CA PRO A 125 0.35 20.28 16.27
C PRO A 125 -0.28 18.98 15.74
N ASN A 126 0.27 18.40 14.66
CA ASN A 126 -0.21 17.12 14.13
C ASN A 126 0.46 15.96 14.88
N VAL A 127 -0.35 15.20 15.61
CA VAL A 127 0.07 14.02 16.40
C VAL A 127 0.75 12.96 15.55
N VAL A 128 0.21 12.62 14.38
CA VAL A 128 0.78 11.59 13.49
C VAL A 128 2.17 12.02 13.02
N THR A 129 2.31 13.25 12.54
CA THR A 129 3.61 13.80 12.12
C THR A 129 4.60 13.85 13.27
N ALA A 130 4.17 14.27 14.47
CA ALA A 130 5.02 14.30 15.65
C ALA A 130 5.51 12.90 16.04
N VAL A 131 4.63 11.89 16.00
CA VAL A 131 4.99 10.49 16.27
C VAL A 131 5.98 9.97 15.24
N LEU A 132 5.70 10.12 13.94
CA LEU A 132 6.56 9.60 12.88
C LEU A 132 7.93 10.28 12.84
N ALA A 133 7.97 11.61 12.98
CA ALA A 133 9.22 12.36 12.84
C ALA A 133 10.06 12.41 14.13
N SER A 134 9.42 12.39 15.32
CA SER A 134 10.12 12.60 16.59
C SER A 134 10.21 11.32 17.42
N TYR A 135 9.08 10.72 17.82
CA TYR A 135 9.09 9.53 18.69
C TYR A 135 9.58 8.26 17.99
N ARG A 136 9.17 8.09 16.73
CA ARG A 136 9.49 6.92 15.89
C ARG A 136 10.28 7.31 14.65
N GLY A 137 11.07 8.39 14.75
CA GLY A 137 11.90 8.89 13.66
C GLY A 137 12.90 7.87 13.10
N TYR A 138 13.35 6.90 13.93
CA TYR A 138 14.21 5.81 13.47
C TYR A 138 13.50 4.85 12.50
N ASP A 139 12.22 4.56 12.71
CA ASP A 139 11.44 3.72 11.80
C ASP A 139 11.26 4.43 10.45
N THR A 140 10.92 5.73 10.47
CA THR A 140 10.80 6.55 9.26
C THR A 140 12.14 6.76 8.54
N LEU A 141 13.26 6.85 9.26
CA LEU A 141 14.60 6.85 8.65
C LEU A 141 14.87 5.53 7.90
N GLY A 142 14.45 4.41 8.46
CA GLY A 142 14.49 3.10 7.81
C GLY A 142 13.65 3.07 6.53
N GLU A 143 12.39 3.50 6.61
CA GLU A 143 11.47 3.57 5.46
C GLU A 143 12.02 4.45 4.34
N THR A 144 12.52 5.65 4.66
CA THR A 144 13.11 6.58 3.67
C THR A 144 14.36 6.00 3.04
N THR A 145 15.19 5.26 3.78
CA THR A 145 16.34 4.51 3.25
C THR A 145 15.90 3.44 2.25
N VAL A 146 14.84 2.67 2.55
CA VAL A 146 14.29 1.66 1.63
C VAL A 146 13.77 2.31 0.34
N VAL A 147 13.01 3.38 0.44
CA VAL A 147 12.49 4.10 -0.75
C VAL A 147 13.63 4.68 -1.58
N PHE A 148 14.63 5.30 -0.93
CA PHE A 148 15.81 5.84 -1.59
C PHE A 148 16.59 4.75 -2.34
N THR A 149 16.85 3.61 -1.69
CA THR A 149 17.58 2.50 -2.30
C THR A 149 16.81 1.86 -3.45
N ALA A 150 15.48 1.70 -3.33
CA ALA A 150 14.63 1.25 -4.43
C ALA A 150 14.70 2.21 -5.63
N GLY A 151 14.57 3.53 -5.40
CA GLY A 151 14.70 4.55 -6.44
C GLY A 151 16.07 4.55 -7.12
N ALA A 152 17.15 4.50 -6.34
CA ALA A 152 18.51 4.40 -6.87
C ALA A 152 18.71 3.11 -7.68
N GLY A 153 18.15 1.98 -7.23
CA GLY A 153 18.16 0.71 -7.95
C GLY A 153 17.44 0.78 -9.31
N VAL A 154 16.26 1.39 -9.36
CA VAL A 154 15.53 1.63 -10.61
C VAL A 154 16.35 2.48 -11.58
N ILE A 155 16.93 3.58 -11.11
CA ILE A 155 17.79 4.45 -11.94
C ILE A 155 19.01 3.67 -12.46
N ALA A 156 19.68 2.89 -11.60
CA ALA A 156 20.84 2.07 -11.99
C ALA A 156 20.48 1.03 -13.06
N LEU A 157 19.34 0.35 -12.92
CA LEU A 157 18.84 -0.63 -13.89
C LEU A 157 18.51 0.02 -15.24
N LEU A 158 17.81 1.15 -15.23
CA LEU A 158 17.41 1.85 -16.46
C LEU A 158 18.60 2.53 -17.17
N ARG A 159 19.58 3.04 -16.42
CA ARG A 159 20.79 3.68 -16.98
C ARG A 159 21.66 2.71 -17.78
N ARG A 160 21.63 1.41 -17.47
CA ARG A 160 22.52 0.39 -18.08
C ARG A 160 22.11 -0.03 -19.51
N ARG A 161 20.96 0.39 -20.04
CA ARG A 161 20.44 -0.04 -21.36
C ARG A 161 20.92 0.77 -22.58
N ARG A 162 21.87 1.71 -22.44
CA ARG A 162 22.50 2.41 -23.59
C ARG A 162 23.88 1.84 -23.94
N LYS A 163 23.95 0.59 -24.41
CA LYS A 163 25.12 0.12 -25.17
C LYS A 163 24.75 -1.04 -26.11
N ASN A 164 25.17 -0.89 -27.36
CA ASN A 164 25.03 -1.79 -28.52
C ASN A 164 23.76 -1.62 -29.39
N ARG A 165 23.62 -0.43 -29.99
CA ARG A 165 23.32 -0.37 -31.43
C ARG A 165 24.63 -0.07 -32.13
N THR A 166 25.33 -1.11 -32.59
CA THR A 166 26.29 -0.95 -33.67
C THR A 166 25.52 -0.90 -34.99
N PRO A 167 25.96 -0.06 -35.96
CA PRO A 167 25.31 0.11 -37.26
C PRO A 167 25.26 -1.19 -38.07
#